data_AF-A0A521IH81-F1
#
_entry.id   AF-A0A521IH81-F1
#
_cell.length_a   1.000
_cell.length_b   1.000
_cell.length_c   1.000
_cell.angle_alpha   90.00
_cell.angle_beta   90.00
_cell.angle_gamma   90.00
#
_symmetry.space_group_name_H-M   'P 1'
#
loop_
_entity.id
_entity.type
_entity.pdbx_description
1 polymer ?
#
loop_
_entity_poly.entity_id
_entity_poly.type
_entity_poly.pdbx_seq_one_letter_code
_entity_poly.pdbx_strand_id
1 'polypeptide(L)'
;MSEIILLSADQFGYGFVPQEYLPENGDEYTVRNAQVHASAHAWRGLTSDEIETLVKNDNTCTDWYNVRVEDPFDPNLIKNSQFAGLVRLGPMEHRYVQYHAFTVPVGITNSRLVSCD
;
A
#
# COMPACT_ATOMS: atom_id res chain seq x y z
N MET A 1 23.34 13.08 17.20
CA MET A 1 22.57 12.44 18.29
C MET A 1 21.18 12.20 17.75
N SER A 2 20.64 10.99 17.91
CA SER A 2 19.28 10.68 17.48
C SER A 2 18.33 11.11 18.60
N GLU A 3 17.51 12.14 18.36
CA GLU A 3 16.47 12.57 19.29
C GLU A 3 15.22 11.70 19.13
N ILE A 4 14.52 11.42 20.24
CA ILE A 4 13.22 10.76 20.20
C ILE A 4 12.17 11.83 19.94
N ILE A 5 11.49 11.73 18.81
CA ILE A 5 10.45 12.67 18.38
C ILE A 5 9.12 11.91 18.36
N LEU A 6 8.09 12.49 18.97
CA LEU A 6 6.71 12.01 18.86
C LEU A 6 6.07 12.64 17.63
N LEU A 7 5.65 11.79 16.70
CA LEU A 7 4.97 12.18 15.46
C LEU A 7 3.46 11.96 15.59
N SER A 8 2.67 12.73 14.85
CA SER A 8 1.23 12.50 14.76
C SER A 8 0.93 11.31 13.86
N ALA A 9 -0.26 10.70 14.04
CA ALA A 9 -0.62 9.47 13.32
C ALA A 9 -0.71 9.66 11.79
N ASP A 10 -1.06 10.86 11.33
CA ASP A 10 -1.13 11.24 9.92
C ASP A 10 0.24 11.33 9.24
N GLN A 11 1.32 11.56 10.00
CA GLN A 11 2.69 11.56 9.47
C GLN A 11 3.23 10.15 9.24
N PHE A 12 2.53 9.11 9.71
CA PHE A 12 2.98 7.74 9.56
C PHE A 12 2.98 7.34 8.07
N GLY A 13 4.18 7.06 7.54
CA GLY A 13 4.39 6.66 6.15
C GLY A 13 4.78 7.78 5.17
N TYR A 14 4.91 9.03 5.64
CA TYR A 14 5.22 10.21 4.82
C TYR A 14 6.43 10.98 5.36
N GLY A 15 7.03 11.84 4.52
CA GLY A 15 8.11 12.75 4.92
C GLY A 15 9.38 12.03 5.38
N PHE A 16 9.62 10.81 4.87
CA PHE A 16 10.72 9.96 5.31
C PHE A 16 12.03 10.25 4.55
N VAL A 17 11.98 11.11 3.52
CA VAL A 17 13.16 11.61 2.81
C VAL A 17 13.37 13.09 3.16
N PRO A 18 14.48 13.45 3.84
CA PRO A 18 14.81 14.85 4.09
C PRO A 18 14.91 15.66 2.79
N GLN A 19 14.55 16.94 2.85
CA GLN A 19 14.43 17.81 1.68
C GLN A 19 15.75 17.91 0.89
N GLU A 20 16.90 17.87 1.56
CA GLU A 20 18.23 17.89 0.93
C GLU A 20 18.54 16.66 0.07
N TYR A 21 17.79 15.57 0.25
CA TYR A 21 17.94 14.32 -0.51
C TYR A 21 16.83 14.14 -1.56
N LEU A 22 15.88 15.06 -1.66
CA LEU A 22 14.88 15.04 -2.72
C LEU A 22 15.49 15.45 -4.06
N PRO A 23 15.13 14.77 -5.17
CA PRO A 23 15.57 15.16 -6.50
C PRO A 23 14.98 16.52 -6.92
N GLU A 24 15.67 17.21 -7.83
CA GLU A 24 15.20 18.50 -8.34
C GLU A 24 13.85 18.34 -9.05
N ASN A 25 12.83 19.05 -8.55
CA ASN A 25 11.42 18.97 -8.98
C ASN A 25 10.72 17.61 -8.74
N GLY A 26 11.24 16.77 -7.85
CA GLY A 26 10.62 15.51 -7.47
C GLY A 26 10.18 15.44 -6.01
N ASP A 27 9.38 14.43 -5.71
CA ASP A 27 8.95 14.07 -4.36
C ASP A 27 9.71 12.82 -3.83
N GLU A 28 9.34 12.40 -2.62
CA GLU A 28 9.88 11.22 -1.95
C GLU A 28 9.60 9.89 -2.67
N TYR A 29 8.72 9.88 -3.68
CA TYR A 29 8.37 8.72 -4.48
C TYR A 29 9.07 8.68 -5.84
N THR A 30 9.72 9.77 -6.27
CA THR A 30 10.36 9.90 -7.60
C THR A 30 11.27 8.73 -7.96
N VAL A 31 12.21 8.36 -7.08
CA VAL A 31 13.14 7.25 -7.31
C VAL A 31 12.38 5.91 -7.36
N ARG A 32 11.39 5.74 -6.48
CA ARG A 32 10.58 4.52 -6.42
C ARG A 32 9.77 4.33 -7.70
N ASN A 33 9.16 5.40 -8.20
CA ASN A 33 8.42 5.42 -9.46
C ASN A 33 9.28 5.00 -10.65
N ALA A 34 10.56 5.41 -10.67
CA ALA A 34 11.51 4.99 -11.70
C ALA A 34 11.88 3.49 -11.58
N GLN A 35 12.12 3.00 -10.36
CA GLN A 35 12.51 1.61 -10.10
C GLN A 35 11.43 0.60 -10.49
N VAL A 36 10.17 0.92 -10.24
CA VAL A 36 9.04 0.04 -10.59
C VAL A 36 8.48 0.28 -11.98
N HIS A 37 9.10 1.15 -12.78
CA HIS A 37 8.56 1.55 -14.08
C HIS A 37 7.08 1.93 -14.01
N ALA A 38 6.74 2.87 -13.11
CA ALA A 38 5.34 3.15 -12.73
C ALA A 38 4.40 3.44 -13.91
N SER A 39 4.91 4.00 -15.01
CA SER A 39 4.14 4.27 -16.23
C SER A 39 3.74 3.01 -17.01
N ALA A 40 4.34 1.86 -16.74
CA ALA A 40 3.99 0.57 -17.32
C ALA A 40 2.83 -0.12 -16.58
N HIS A 41 2.47 0.37 -15.40
CA HIS A 41 1.41 -0.17 -14.55
C HIS A 41 0.10 0.59 -14.75
N ALA A 42 -1.02 -0.12 -14.58
CA ALA A 42 -2.37 0.40 -14.70
C ALA A 42 -2.98 0.67 -13.31
N TRP A 43 -2.20 1.27 -12.42
CA TRP A 43 -2.64 1.61 -11.08
C TRP A 43 -3.76 2.65 -11.08
N ARG A 44 -4.92 2.24 -10.57
CA ARG A 44 -6.07 3.12 -10.34
C ARG A 44 -6.27 3.38 -8.85
N GLY A 45 -7.04 4.42 -8.54
CA GLY A 45 -7.55 4.61 -7.18
C GLY A 45 -8.59 3.55 -6.83
N LEU A 46 -8.79 3.35 -5.53
CA LEU A 46 -9.89 2.56 -5.01
C LEU A 46 -11.24 3.25 -5.31
N THR A 47 -12.23 2.43 -5.62
CA THR A 47 -13.64 2.85 -5.69
C THR A 47 -14.23 2.98 -4.28
N SER A 48 -15.35 3.68 -4.15
CA SER A 48 -16.05 3.83 -2.87
C SER A 48 -16.47 2.48 -2.26
N ASP A 49 -16.95 1.55 -3.10
CA ASP A 49 -17.37 0.20 -2.67
C ASP A 49 -16.18 -0.64 -2.18
N GLU A 50 -15.02 -0.50 -2.83
CA GLU A 50 -13.79 -1.17 -2.41
C GLU A 50 -13.29 -0.63 -1.07
N ILE A 51 -13.31 0.69 -0.87
CA ILE A 51 -12.95 1.32 0.41
C ILE A 51 -13.90 0.84 1.51
N GLU A 52 -15.21 0.83 1.26
CA GLU A 52 -16.19 0.35 2.24
C GLU A 52 -15.93 -1.11 2.63
N THR A 53 -15.61 -1.96 1.65
CA THR A 53 -15.28 -3.37 1.90
C THR A 53 -14.01 -3.52 2.71
N LEU A 54 -12.97 -2.76 2.40
CA LEU A 54 -11.72 -2.76 3.17
C LEU A 54 -11.95 -2.33 4.62
N VAL A 55 -12.73 -1.27 4.85
CA VAL A 55 -13.09 -0.79 6.20
C VAL A 55 -13.90 -1.84 6.97
N LYS A 56 -14.89 -2.49 6.33
CA LYS A 56 -15.67 -3.59 6.92
C LYS A 56 -14.82 -4.79 7.31
N ASN A 57 -13.71 -5.00 6.62
CA ASN A 57 -12.74 -6.06 6.88
C ASN A 57 -11.68 -5.67 7.92
N ASP A 58 -11.96 -4.68 8.77
CA ASP A 58 -11.07 -4.16 9.81
C ASP A 58 -9.74 -3.60 9.27
N ASN A 59 -9.72 -3.14 8.02
CA ASN A 59 -8.55 -2.44 7.51
C ASN A 59 -8.61 -0.94 7.86
N THR A 60 -7.45 -0.38 8.15
CA THR A 60 -7.28 1.05 8.45
C THR A 60 -6.28 1.67 7.48
N CYS A 61 -6.43 2.95 7.17
CA CYS A 61 -5.53 3.65 6.26
C CYS A 61 -5.32 5.09 6.75
N THR A 62 -4.10 5.63 6.56
CA THR A 62 -3.85 7.06 6.79
C THR A 62 -4.51 7.92 5.71
N ASP A 63 -4.46 7.49 4.44
CA ASP A 63 -5.14 8.13 3.31
C ASP A 63 -5.42 7.12 2.18
N TRP A 64 -6.69 6.82 1.94
CA TRP A 64 -7.11 5.88 0.88
C TRP A 64 -6.76 6.38 -0.54
N TYR A 65 -6.56 7.69 -0.74
CA TYR A 65 -6.13 8.25 -2.03
C TYR A 65 -4.73 7.75 -2.46
N ASN A 66 -3.89 7.42 -1.47
CA ASN A 66 -2.55 6.92 -1.69
C ASN A 66 -2.49 5.39 -1.81
N VAL A 67 -3.63 4.70 -1.70
CA VAL A 67 -3.74 3.28 -2.02
C VAL A 67 -4.15 3.14 -3.48
N ARG A 68 -3.28 2.52 -4.28
CA ARG A 68 -3.50 2.25 -5.70
C ARG A 68 -3.52 0.76 -5.97
N VAL A 69 -4.38 0.33 -6.88
CA VAL A 69 -4.59 -1.09 -7.19
C VAL A 69 -4.62 -1.30 -8.70
N GLU A 70 -4.27 -2.50 -9.15
CA GLU A 70 -4.50 -2.95 -10.53
C GLU A 70 -5.66 -3.94 -10.58
N ASP A 71 -6.39 -3.94 -11.69
CA ASP A 71 -7.46 -4.89 -11.93
C ASP A 71 -6.94 -6.25 -12.39
N PRO A 72 -7.64 -7.34 -12.03
CA PRO A 72 -8.77 -7.39 -11.09
C PRO A 72 -8.35 -7.21 -9.63
N PHE A 73 -9.18 -6.55 -8.82
CA PHE A 73 -8.94 -6.31 -7.41
C PHE A 73 -10.14 -6.74 -6.54
N ASP A 74 -9.94 -7.76 -5.69
CA ASP A 74 -10.91 -8.18 -4.69
C ASP A 74 -10.51 -7.70 -3.27
N PRO A 75 -11.17 -6.66 -2.73
CA PRO A 75 -10.87 -6.13 -1.39
C PRO A 75 -11.17 -7.13 -0.25
N ASN A 76 -11.92 -8.21 -0.51
CA ASN A 76 -12.20 -9.24 0.50
C ASN A 76 -10.97 -10.06 0.89
N LEU A 77 -9.92 -10.00 0.09
CA LEU A 77 -8.65 -10.70 0.32
C LEU A 77 -7.74 -9.97 1.30
N ILE A 78 -8.10 -8.75 1.72
CA ILE A 78 -7.32 -7.96 2.68
C ILE A 78 -8.14 -7.78 3.96
N LYS A 79 -7.58 -8.21 5.10
CA LYS A 79 -8.26 -8.21 6.40
C LYS A 79 -7.35 -7.75 7.53
N ASN A 80 -7.91 -7.04 8.50
CA ASN A 80 -7.23 -6.60 9.71
C ASN A 80 -5.81 -6.06 9.44
N SER A 81 -5.68 -5.18 8.44
CA SER A 81 -4.40 -4.66 7.98
C SER A 81 -4.40 -3.13 7.97
N GLN A 82 -3.22 -2.53 8.09
CA GLN A 82 -3.06 -1.09 8.09
C GLN A 82 -2.23 -0.61 6.90
N PHE A 83 -2.70 0.44 6.23
CA PHE A 83 -2.08 1.08 5.09
C PHE A 83 -1.54 2.47 5.46
N ALA A 84 -0.34 2.81 4.98
CA ALA A 84 0.28 4.11 5.21
C ALA A 84 1.24 4.50 4.08
N GLY A 85 1.29 5.79 3.74
CA GLY A 85 2.07 6.26 2.60
C GLY A 85 1.46 5.84 1.25
N LEU A 86 2.24 5.98 0.17
CA LEU A 86 1.86 5.46 -1.15
C LEU A 86 1.95 3.93 -1.16
N VAL A 87 0.83 3.23 -1.18
CA VAL A 87 0.76 1.76 -1.29
C VAL A 87 0.20 1.38 -2.65
N ARG A 88 0.91 0.53 -3.39
CA ARG A 88 0.49 0.05 -4.69
C ARG A 88 0.36 -1.46 -4.62
N LEU A 89 -0.75 -1.99 -5.09
CA LEU A 89 -1.02 -3.43 -5.09
C LEU A 89 -1.27 -3.88 -6.53
N GLY A 90 -0.65 -4.99 -6.90
CA GLY A 90 -0.98 -5.69 -8.14
C GLY A 90 -2.37 -6.34 -8.08
N PRO A 91 -2.75 -7.08 -9.14
CA PRO A 91 -4.03 -7.76 -9.21
C PRO A 91 -4.23 -8.74 -8.05
N MET A 92 -5.42 -8.73 -7.47
CA MET A 92 -5.83 -9.59 -6.37
C MET A 92 -7.11 -10.33 -6.73
N GLU A 93 -7.02 -11.65 -6.85
CA GLU A 93 -8.13 -12.54 -7.14
C GLU A 93 -8.17 -13.70 -6.14
N HIS A 94 -9.36 -14.23 -5.88
CA HIS A 94 -9.51 -15.38 -4.98
C HIS A 94 -8.83 -16.62 -5.56
N ARG A 95 -7.64 -16.93 -5.04
CA ARG A 95 -6.80 -18.04 -5.48
C ARG A 95 -6.18 -18.75 -4.29
N TYR A 96 -5.59 -19.91 -4.56
CA TYR A 96 -4.85 -20.67 -3.57
C TYR A 96 -3.45 -20.96 -4.12
N VAL A 97 -2.45 -20.85 -3.24
CA VAL A 97 -1.09 -21.32 -3.52
C VAL A 97 -0.96 -22.70 -2.93
N GLN A 98 -0.57 -23.67 -3.77
CA GLN A 98 -0.35 -25.05 -3.34
C GLN A 98 1.12 -25.43 -3.53
N TYR A 99 1.70 -26.02 -2.49
CA TYR A 99 2.99 -26.68 -2.54
C TYR A 99 2.88 -28.07 -1.91
N HIS A 100 2.93 -29.12 -2.74
CA HIS A 100 2.60 -30.51 -2.36
C HIS A 100 1.23 -30.61 -1.65
N ALA A 101 1.22 -31.06 -0.39
CA ALA A 101 0.02 -31.23 0.42
C ALA A 101 -0.37 -29.97 1.22
N PHE A 102 0.37 -28.87 1.08
CA PHE A 102 0.09 -27.61 1.76
C PHE A 102 -0.60 -26.64 0.81
N THR A 103 -1.76 -26.12 1.21
CA THR A 103 -2.55 -25.16 0.44
C THR A 103 -2.92 -23.99 1.32
N VAL A 104 -2.67 -22.77 0.84
CA VAL A 104 -3.03 -21.53 1.54
C VAL A 104 -3.79 -20.59 0.61
N PRO A 105 -4.79 -19.86 1.10
CA PRO A 105 -5.42 -18.80 0.33
C PRO A 105 -4.41 -17.67 0.08
N VAL A 106 -4.50 -17.04 -1.08
CA VAL A 106 -3.83 -15.75 -1.30
C VAL A 106 -4.56 -14.65 -0.52
N GLY A 107 -3.84 -13.56 -0.21
CA GLY A 107 -4.41 -12.41 0.48
C GLY A 107 -3.42 -11.78 1.46
N ILE A 108 -3.89 -10.73 2.12
CA ILE A 108 -3.12 -9.96 3.10
C ILE A 108 -3.91 -9.94 4.39
N THR A 109 -3.33 -10.40 5.49
CA THR A 109 -4.04 -10.46 6.77
C THR A 109 -3.11 -10.13 7.92
N ASN A 110 -3.60 -9.40 8.92
CA ASN A 110 -2.84 -9.03 10.13
C ASN A 110 -1.49 -8.34 9.80
N SER A 111 -1.50 -7.43 8.82
CA SER A 111 -0.27 -6.88 8.23
C SER A 111 -0.27 -5.35 8.25
N ARG A 112 0.93 -4.76 8.13
CA ARG A 112 1.12 -3.31 8.00
C ARG A 112 1.87 -3.02 6.71
N LEU A 113 1.22 -2.32 5.79
CA LEU A 113 1.73 -1.95 4.48
C LEU A 113 2.11 -0.47 4.52
N VAL A 114 3.40 -0.19 4.29
CA VAL A 114 3.94 1.16 4.41
C VAL A 114 4.79 1.47 3.19
N SER A 115 4.38 2.46 2.39
CA SER A 115 5.15 2.99 1.25
C SER A 115 5.74 1.90 0.34
N CYS A 116 4.92 0.92 -0.07
CA CYS A 116 5.33 -0.28 -0.81
C CYS A 116 4.58 -0.43 -2.15
N ASP A 117 5.10 -1.33 -3.00
CA ASP A 117 4.63 -1.62 -4.36
C ASP A 117 4.42 -3.12 -4.56
#